data_AF-A0A383EX02-F1
#
_entry.id   AF-A0A383EX02-F1
#
_cell.length_a   1.000
_cell.length_b   1.000
_cell.length_c   1.000
_cell.angle_alpha   90.00
_cell.angle_beta   90.00
_cell.angle_gamma   90.00
#
_symmetry.space_group_name_H-M   'P 1'
#
loop_
_entity.id
_entity.type
_entity.pdbx_description
1 polymer ?
#
loop_
_entity_poly.entity_id
_entity_poly.type
_entity_poly.pdbx_seq_one_letter_code
_entity_poly.pdbx_strand_id
1 'polypeptide(L)'
;EVSDLMADIELNNFRIEELVDQLYGLSRRLVTLEGKLFRLASKHKITRGSFLKHYLGSELEVNWTRRISRLKEKGWKEFVKARRDEVKEIRHKIAEIAMIASLDIPEFRRIVSAVQKGEREAGRAKKEMIEANLRLVISIAKKYTNRGLQFLDLIQEGNIGLMKAVDKFEYRRGYKFSTYATWWIRQAITRSIADQARTIRIPVHMIETINKLVRTSRQMLHEIGREPT
;
A
#
# COMPACT_ATOMS: atom_id res chain seq x y z
N GLU A 1 18.73 -21.32 2.70
CA GLU A 1 18.12 -22.21 3.70
C GLU A 1 16.95 -21.55 4.43
N VAL A 2 17.13 -20.65 5.41
CA VAL A 2 15.98 -20.04 6.13
C VAL A 2 15.10 -19.14 5.24
N SER A 3 15.71 -18.39 4.31
CA SER A 3 14.95 -17.56 3.36
C SER A 3 14.09 -18.40 2.40
N ASP A 4 14.54 -19.59 2.03
CA ASP A 4 13.82 -20.48 1.11
C ASP A 4 12.65 -21.14 1.85
N LEU A 5 12.88 -21.58 3.10
CA LEU A 5 11.82 -22.07 3.98
C LEU A 5 10.75 -21.00 4.28
N MET A 6 11.14 -19.73 4.36
CA MET A 6 10.20 -18.61 4.52
C MET A 6 9.39 -18.32 3.25
N ALA A 7 9.91 -18.66 2.07
CA ALA A 7 9.19 -18.46 0.80
C ALA A 7 7.99 -19.43 0.66
N ASP A 8 8.06 -20.59 1.32
CA ASP A 8 6.98 -21.59 1.34
C ASP A 8 5.88 -21.28 2.35
N ILE A 9 6.07 -20.27 3.22
CA ILE A 9 5.08 -19.87 4.21
C ILE A 9 4.10 -18.87 3.60
N GLU A 10 2.84 -19.28 3.45
CA GLU A 10 1.75 -18.37 3.10
C GLU A 10 1.36 -17.50 4.30
N LEU A 11 1.91 -16.28 4.34
CA LEU A 11 1.55 -15.30 5.34
C LEU A 11 0.20 -14.65 5.04
N ASN A 12 -0.57 -14.36 6.09
CA ASN A 12 -1.77 -13.54 5.98
C ASN A 12 -1.38 -12.14 5.47
N ASN A 13 -2.10 -11.63 4.46
CA ASN A 13 -1.86 -10.30 3.88
C ASN A 13 -1.82 -9.18 4.92
N PHE A 14 -2.68 -9.24 5.96
CA PHE A 14 -2.66 -8.26 7.05
C PHE A 14 -1.32 -8.27 7.82
N ARG A 15 -0.73 -9.45 8.02
CA ARG A 15 0.57 -9.57 8.67
C ARG A 15 1.69 -9.04 7.78
N ILE A 16 1.60 -9.23 6.47
CA ILE A 16 2.56 -8.66 5.52
C ILE A 16 2.51 -7.13 5.55
N GLU A 17 1.30 -6.55 5.51
CA GLU A 17 1.10 -5.10 5.62
C GLU A 17 1.67 -4.54 6.92
N GLU A 18 1.43 -5.20 8.05
CA GLU A 18 1.97 -4.80 9.35
C GLU A 18 3.51 -4.80 9.37
N LEU A 19 4.15 -5.83 8.79
CA LEU A 19 5.61 -5.92 8.71
C LEU A 19 6.20 -4.82 7.81
N VAL A 20 5.55 -4.53 6.68
CA VAL A 20 5.94 -3.43 5.78
C VAL A 20 5.80 -2.08 6.47
N ASP A 21 4.72 -1.86 7.22
CA ASP A 21 4.52 -0.63 8.00
C ASP A 21 5.57 -0.47 9.10
N GLN A 22 5.94 -1.55 9.80
CA GLN A 22 7.03 -1.54 10.77
C GLN A 22 8.36 -1.17 10.12
N LEU A 23 8.68 -1.79 8.98
CA LEU A 23 9.88 -1.50 8.19
C LEU A 23 9.94 -0.01 7.78
N TYR A 24 8.83 0.54 7.30
CA TYR A 24 8.73 1.95 6.92
C TYR A 24 8.73 2.90 8.11
N GLY A 25 8.18 2.51 9.25
CA GLY A 25 8.30 3.24 10.50
C GLY A 25 9.77 3.40 10.92
N LEU A 26 10.53 2.30 10.89
CA LEU A 26 11.96 2.32 11.19
C LEU A 26 12.76 3.16 10.19
N SER A 27 12.48 3.03 8.90
CA SER A 27 13.10 3.85 7.85
C SER A 27 12.84 5.34 8.04
N ARG A 28 11.58 5.73 8.33
CA ARG A 28 11.22 7.13 8.59
C ARG A 28 11.92 7.67 9.83
N ARG A 29 12.04 6.87 10.89
CA ARG A 29 12.77 7.22 12.12
C ARG A 29 14.26 7.44 11.81
N LEU A 30 14.87 6.54 11.03
CA LEU A 30 16.27 6.66 10.59
C LEU A 30 16.50 7.95 9.80
N VAL A 31 15.73 8.20 8.74
CA VAL A 31 15.84 9.42 7.91
C VAL A 31 15.66 10.69 8.76
N THR A 32 14.75 10.68 9.73
CA THR A 32 14.53 11.81 10.64
C THR A 32 15.74 12.06 11.53
N LEU A 33 16.36 11.02 12.09
CA LEU A 33 17.55 11.13 12.92
C LEU A 33 18.75 11.62 12.11
N GLU A 34 18.95 11.08 10.92
CA GLU A 34 20.03 11.50 10.00
C GLU A 34 19.85 12.95 9.54
N GLY A 35 18.62 13.35 9.25
CA GLY A 35 18.27 14.74 8.95
C GLY A 35 18.54 15.68 10.12
N LYS A 36 18.25 15.26 11.37
CA LYS A 36 18.61 16.02 12.58
C LYS A 36 20.14 16.15 12.71
N LEU A 37 20.88 15.05 12.54
CA LEU A 37 22.34 15.03 12.62
C LEU A 37 22.97 15.95 11.57
N PHE A 38 22.48 15.88 10.32
CA PHE A 38 22.95 16.74 9.25
C PHE A 38 22.61 18.22 9.48
N ARG A 39 21.42 18.55 10.01
CA ARG A 39 21.08 19.94 10.37
C ARG A 39 22.01 20.51 11.43
N LEU A 40 22.39 19.71 12.43
CA LEU A 40 23.39 20.12 13.42
C LEU A 40 24.75 20.38 12.75
N ALA A 41 25.20 19.48 11.88
CA ALA A 41 26.46 19.66 11.14
C ALA A 41 26.44 20.91 10.22
N SER A 42 25.33 21.14 9.52
CA SER A 42 25.14 22.28 8.62
C SER A 42 25.24 23.64 9.33
N LYS A 43 24.74 23.75 10.58
CA LYS A 43 24.92 24.96 11.42
C LYS A 43 26.40 25.31 11.66
N HIS A 44 27.30 24.32 11.60
CA HIS A 44 28.75 24.51 11.71
C HIS A 44 29.46 24.61 10.35
N LYS A 45 28.73 24.98 9.28
CA LYS A 45 29.26 25.18 7.92
C LYS A 45 29.81 23.90 7.25
N ILE A 46 29.37 22.73 7.69
CA ILE A 46 29.72 21.45 7.06
C ILE A 46 28.81 21.24 5.85
N THR A 47 29.40 20.99 4.67
CA THR A 47 28.64 20.76 3.44
C THR A 47 28.02 19.37 3.43
N ARG A 48 26.91 19.19 2.69
CA ARG A 48 26.26 17.88 2.52
C ARG A 48 27.21 16.82 1.97
N GLY A 49 28.02 17.19 0.97
CA GLY A 49 29.00 16.27 0.37
C GLY A 49 30.06 15.78 1.37
N SER A 50 30.62 16.70 2.17
CA SER A 50 31.58 16.36 3.23
C SER A 50 30.94 15.47 4.31
N PHE A 51 29.73 15.83 4.75
CA PHE A 51 28.99 15.03 5.73
C PHE A 51 28.75 13.60 5.26
N LEU A 52 28.18 13.43 4.06
CA LEU A 52 27.88 12.10 3.51
C LEU A 52 29.15 11.26 3.33
N LYS A 53 30.25 11.87 2.87
CA LYS A 53 31.54 11.18 2.70
C LYS A 53 32.06 10.56 3.99
N HIS A 54 31.92 11.25 5.11
CA HIS A 54 32.45 10.80 6.41
C HIS A 54 31.44 10.03 7.26
N TYR A 55 30.15 10.13 6.95
CA TYR A 55 29.06 9.51 7.69
C TYR A 55 28.62 8.16 7.09
N LEU A 56 28.46 8.09 5.76
CA LEU A 56 28.01 6.87 5.08
C LEU A 56 29.06 5.76 5.25
N GLY A 57 28.61 4.56 5.66
CA GLY A 57 29.47 3.43 5.99
C GLY A 57 30.13 3.51 7.38
N SER A 58 29.90 4.57 8.15
CA SER A 58 30.42 4.76 9.51
C SER A 58 29.31 5.07 10.52
N GLU A 59 28.06 4.72 10.19
CA GLU A 59 26.87 5.04 10.97
C GLU A 59 26.91 4.42 12.38
N LEU A 60 27.49 3.22 12.50
CA LEU A 60 27.60 2.46 13.76
C LEU A 60 29.01 2.52 14.39
N GLU A 61 29.95 3.25 13.79
CA GLU A 61 31.33 3.36 14.28
C GLU A 61 31.39 4.06 15.66
N VAL A 62 31.85 3.36 16.70
CA VAL A 62 31.93 3.90 18.08
C VAL A 62 32.87 5.11 18.17
N ASN A 63 33.98 5.07 17.43
CA ASN A 63 35.01 6.12 17.45
C ASN A 63 34.79 7.25 16.44
N TRP A 64 33.64 7.28 15.76
CA TRP A 64 33.37 8.25 14.70
C TRP A 64 33.59 9.70 15.13
N THR A 65 33.07 10.08 16.31
CA THR A 65 33.21 11.45 16.85
C THR A 65 34.67 11.85 17.06
N ARG A 66 35.53 10.91 17.49
CA ARG A 66 36.97 11.14 17.62
C ARG A 66 37.62 11.27 16.25
N ARG A 67 37.26 10.42 15.29
CA ARG A 67 37.79 10.45 13.91
C ARG A 67 37.48 11.78 13.23
N ILE A 68 36.22 12.21 13.24
CA ILE A 68 35.81 13.47 12.59
C ILE A 68 36.41 14.72 13.26
N SER A 69 36.68 14.67 14.57
CA SER A 69 37.30 15.80 15.29
C SER A 69 38.74 16.10 14.83
N ARG A 70 39.41 15.11 14.23
CA ARG A 70 40.79 15.21 13.70
C ARG A 70 40.83 15.61 12.23
N LEU A 71 39.68 15.75 11.57
CA LEU A 71 39.63 16.18 10.18
C LEU A 71 40.11 17.62 10.05
N LYS A 72 40.92 17.87 9.00
CA LYS A 72 41.39 19.21 8.64
C LYS A 72 40.31 20.06 7.98
N GLU A 73 39.19 19.45 7.59
CA GLU A 73 38.05 20.13 6.98
C GLU A 73 37.35 21.08 7.97
N LYS A 74 36.95 22.25 7.47
CA LYS A 74 36.35 23.32 8.28
C LYS A 74 35.03 22.88 8.91
N GLY A 75 34.79 23.28 10.16
CA GLY A 75 33.52 23.07 10.86
C GLY A 75 33.46 21.81 11.72
N TRP A 76 34.15 20.72 11.36
CA TRP A 76 34.07 19.43 12.07
C TRP A 76 34.58 19.48 13.52
N LYS A 77 35.72 20.13 13.76
CA LYS A 77 36.27 20.29 15.11
C LYS A 77 35.32 21.06 16.04
N GLU A 78 34.74 22.14 15.53
CA GLU A 78 33.81 22.98 16.30
C GLU A 78 32.46 22.29 16.51
N PHE A 79 31.98 21.56 15.49
CA PHE A 79 30.77 20.75 15.58
C PHE A 79 30.86 19.69 16.69
N VAL A 80 31.95 18.92 16.73
CA VAL A 80 32.14 17.91 17.78
C VAL A 80 32.28 18.56 19.15
N LYS A 81 33.00 19.68 19.25
CA LYS A 81 33.19 20.39 20.53
C LYS A 81 31.85 20.93 21.08
N ALA A 82 31.02 21.50 20.22
CA ALA A 82 29.79 22.18 20.63
C ALA A 82 28.59 21.24 20.81
N ARG A 83 28.56 20.08 20.12
CA ARG A 83 27.35 19.23 20.02
C ARG A 83 27.64 17.74 20.29
N ARG A 84 28.69 17.42 21.04
CA ARG A 84 29.13 16.05 21.30
C ARG A 84 28.03 15.14 21.83
N ASP A 85 27.30 15.59 22.85
CA ASP A 85 26.31 14.78 23.55
C ASP A 85 25.06 14.56 22.69
N GLU A 86 24.58 15.62 22.01
CA GLU A 86 23.48 15.53 21.04
C GLU A 86 23.82 14.54 19.90
N VAL A 87 25.05 14.60 19.37
CA VAL A 87 25.52 13.67 18.33
C VAL A 87 25.55 12.24 18.85
N LYS A 88 26.04 12.03 20.09
CA LYS A 88 26.09 10.71 20.72
C LYS A 88 24.68 10.14 20.92
N GLU A 89 23.75 10.95 21.38
CA GLU A 89 22.34 10.56 21.58
C GLU A 89 21.67 10.17 20.25
N ILE A 90 21.83 10.99 19.21
CA ILE A 90 21.25 10.70 17.89
C ILE A 90 21.83 9.39 17.33
N ARG A 91 23.15 9.20 17.43
CA ARG A 91 23.81 7.97 16.98
C ARG A 91 23.40 6.75 17.79
N HIS A 92 23.15 6.89 19.09
CA HIS A 92 22.62 5.81 19.92
C HIS A 92 21.24 5.37 19.42
N LYS A 93 20.34 6.32 19.13
CA LYS A 93 19.02 6.02 18.54
C LYS A 93 19.10 5.38 17.15
N ILE A 94 20.13 5.70 16.36
CA ILE A 94 20.40 5.02 15.08
C ILE A 94 20.86 3.59 15.32
N ALA A 95 21.72 3.36 16.31
CA ALA A 95 22.15 2.02 16.70
C ALA A 95 20.99 1.17 17.24
N GLU A 96 20.04 1.74 17.98
CA GLU A 96 18.79 1.06 18.37
C GLU A 96 18.01 0.56 17.16
N ILE A 97 17.91 1.34 16.09
CA ILE A 97 17.21 0.93 14.86
C ILE A 97 17.93 -0.26 14.21
N ALA A 98 19.26 -0.22 14.13
CA ALA A 98 20.06 -1.33 13.62
C ALA A 98 19.87 -2.61 14.47
N MET A 99 19.82 -2.46 15.80
CA MET A 99 19.56 -3.58 16.71
C MET A 99 18.16 -4.18 16.53
N ILE A 100 17.11 -3.35 16.44
CA ILE A 100 15.73 -3.80 16.21
C ILE A 100 15.63 -4.53 14.86
N ALA A 101 16.25 -3.97 13.82
CA ALA A 101 16.24 -4.56 12.49
C ALA A 101 17.18 -5.78 12.37
N SER A 102 18.08 -6.00 13.35
CA SER A 102 19.16 -6.99 13.30
C SER A 102 20.00 -6.91 12.02
N LEU A 103 20.19 -5.69 11.52
CA LEU A 103 20.86 -5.38 10.25
C LEU A 103 21.78 -4.18 10.43
N ASP A 104 22.85 -4.12 9.64
CA ASP A 104 23.60 -2.88 9.51
C ASP A 104 22.77 -1.81 8.77
N ILE A 105 23.14 -0.53 8.94
CA ILE A 105 22.40 0.57 8.33
C ILE A 105 22.46 0.54 6.78
N PRO A 106 23.62 0.25 6.13
CA PRO A 106 23.67 0.14 4.67
C PRO A 106 22.75 -0.94 4.09
N GLU A 107 22.76 -2.15 4.65
CA GLU A 107 21.93 -3.28 4.23
C GLU A 107 20.45 -3.03 4.54
N PHE A 108 20.14 -2.45 5.70
CA PHE A 108 18.79 -1.99 6.01
C PHE A 108 18.25 -1.03 4.92
N ARG A 109 19.05 -0.03 4.51
CA ARG A 109 18.66 0.88 3.41
C ARG A 109 18.48 0.13 2.09
N ARG A 110 19.32 -0.86 1.79
CA ARG A 110 19.23 -1.69 0.59
C ARG A 110 17.91 -2.47 0.56
N ILE A 111 17.56 -3.14 1.67
CA ILE A 111 16.32 -3.92 1.81
C ILE A 111 15.10 -3.01 1.67
N VAL A 112 15.06 -1.88 2.39
CA VAL A 112 13.97 -0.90 2.26
C VAL A 112 13.82 -0.44 0.81
N SER A 113 14.92 -0.12 0.13
CA SER A 113 14.88 0.29 -1.28
C SER A 113 14.41 -0.81 -2.22
N ALA A 114 14.75 -2.07 -1.94
CA ALA A 114 14.31 -3.22 -2.72
C ALA A 114 12.80 -3.44 -2.57
N VAL A 115 12.28 -3.41 -1.33
CA VAL A 115 10.84 -3.51 -1.05
C VAL A 115 10.08 -2.37 -1.73
N GLN A 116 10.53 -1.12 -1.58
CA GLN A 116 9.91 0.04 -2.23
C GLN A 116 9.92 -0.05 -3.75
N LYS A 117 10.96 -0.65 -4.34
CA LYS A 117 11.02 -0.87 -5.78
C LYS A 117 9.99 -1.93 -6.20
N GLY A 118 9.94 -3.06 -5.50
CA GLY A 118 8.98 -4.14 -5.75
C GLY A 118 7.53 -3.66 -5.65
N GLU A 119 7.17 -2.90 -4.61
CA GLU A 119 5.83 -2.34 -4.46
C GLU A 119 5.46 -1.38 -5.61
N ARG A 120 6.40 -0.54 -6.05
CA ARG A 120 6.17 0.37 -7.18
C ARG A 120 5.97 -0.37 -8.50
N GLU A 121 6.75 -1.42 -8.74
CA GLU A 121 6.63 -2.24 -9.94
C GLU A 121 5.31 -3.02 -9.95
N ALA A 122 4.95 -3.65 -8.83
CA ALA A 122 3.67 -4.33 -8.66
C ALA A 122 2.48 -3.37 -8.80
N GLY A 123 2.54 -2.20 -8.16
CA GLY A 123 1.51 -1.18 -8.26
C GLY A 123 1.32 -0.66 -9.68
N ARG A 124 2.42 -0.48 -10.43
CA ARG A 124 2.36 -0.09 -11.84
C ARG A 124 1.69 -1.16 -12.70
N ALA A 125 2.10 -2.41 -12.55
CA ALA A 125 1.54 -3.53 -13.30
C ALA A 125 0.03 -3.70 -13.01
N LYS A 126 -0.38 -3.60 -11.74
CA LYS A 126 -1.80 -3.62 -11.36
C LYS A 126 -2.58 -2.48 -12.01
N LYS A 127 -2.04 -1.26 -11.97
CA LYS A 127 -2.66 -0.08 -12.59
C LYS A 127 -2.86 -0.27 -14.10
N GLU A 128 -1.82 -0.70 -14.80
CA GLU A 128 -1.88 -0.98 -16.24
C GLU A 128 -2.93 -2.06 -16.56
N MET A 129 -2.99 -3.12 -15.76
CA MET A 129 -3.97 -4.18 -15.90
C MET A 129 -5.41 -3.68 -15.68
N ILE A 130 -5.64 -2.79 -14.72
CA ILE A 130 -6.95 -2.16 -14.48
C ILE A 130 -7.34 -1.28 -15.67
N GLU A 131 -6.43 -0.40 -16.12
CA GLU A 131 -6.67 0.54 -17.22
C GLU A 131 -7.00 -0.18 -18.53
N ALA A 132 -6.30 -1.28 -18.83
CA ALA A 132 -6.58 -2.11 -19.99
C ALA A 132 -8.00 -2.72 -20.00
N ASN A 133 -8.62 -2.89 -18.83
CA ASN A 133 -9.89 -3.58 -18.65
C ASN A 133 -11.08 -2.67 -18.31
N LEU A 134 -10.91 -1.33 -18.29
CA LEU A 134 -12.02 -0.40 -18.00
C LEU A 134 -13.22 -0.55 -18.96
N ARG A 135 -12.97 -0.92 -20.22
CA ARG A 135 -14.04 -1.18 -21.20
C ARG A 135 -14.97 -2.33 -20.80
N LEU A 136 -14.43 -3.34 -20.12
CA LEU A 136 -15.23 -4.46 -19.59
C LEU A 136 -16.19 -3.97 -18.51
N VAL A 137 -15.75 -3.07 -17.64
CA VAL A 137 -16.61 -2.50 -16.58
C VAL A 137 -17.77 -1.73 -17.21
N ILE A 138 -17.49 -0.88 -18.20
CA ILE A 138 -18.51 -0.10 -18.91
C ILE A 138 -19.55 -1.03 -19.57
N SER A 139 -19.12 -2.11 -20.23
CA SER A 139 -20.04 -3.03 -20.91
C SER A 139 -20.94 -3.80 -19.94
N ILE A 140 -20.45 -4.11 -18.73
CA ILE A 140 -21.24 -4.74 -17.68
C ILE A 140 -22.20 -3.73 -17.03
N ALA A 141 -21.71 -2.54 -16.68
CA ALA A 141 -22.49 -1.49 -16.01
C ALA A 141 -23.70 -1.03 -16.82
N LYS A 142 -23.63 -1.05 -18.16
CA LYS A 142 -24.76 -0.73 -19.05
C LYS A 142 -26.02 -1.56 -18.77
N LYS A 143 -25.91 -2.78 -18.25
CA LYS A 143 -27.06 -3.65 -17.92
C LYS A 143 -27.79 -3.25 -16.63
N TYR A 144 -27.18 -2.37 -15.84
CA TYR A 144 -27.67 -1.94 -14.53
C TYR A 144 -28.13 -0.47 -14.53
N THR A 145 -28.19 0.15 -15.70
CA THR A 145 -28.78 1.48 -15.88
C THR A 145 -30.24 1.49 -15.43
N ASN A 146 -30.73 2.66 -15.02
CA ASN A 146 -32.11 2.87 -14.56
C ASN A 146 -32.52 2.07 -13.31
N ARG A 147 -31.55 1.67 -12.48
CA ARG A 147 -31.81 1.00 -11.18
C ARG A 147 -31.68 1.93 -9.96
N GLY A 148 -31.76 3.24 -10.18
CA GLY A 148 -31.73 4.27 -9.13
C GLY A 148 -30.35 4.89 -8.85
N LEU A 149 -29.30 4.45 -9.55
CA LEU A 149 -27.95 5.03 -9.44
C LEU A 149 -27.51 5.62 -10.79
N GLN A 150 -26.69 6.68 -10.78
CA GLN A 150 -26.16 7.30 -12.00
C GLN A 150 -25.21 6.33 -12.72
N PHE A 151 -25.15 6.42 -14.05
CA PHE A 151 -24.29 5.54 -14.85
C PHE A 151 -22.80 5.67 -14.49
N LEU A 152 -22.33 6.88 -14.16
CA LEU A 152 -20.94 7.09 -13.73
C LEU A 152 -20.66 6.41 -12.39
N ASP A 153 -21.59 6.45 -11.44
CA ASP A 153 -21.45 5.78 -10.15
C ASP A 153 -21.38 4.26 -10.31
N LEU A 154 -22.22 3.68 -11.18
CA LEU A 154 -22.16 2.24 -11.50
C LEU A 154 -20.79 1.85 -12.07
N ILE A 155 -20.20 2.71 -12.91
CA ILE A 155 -18.85 2.48 -13.45
C ILE A 155 -17.81 2.55 -12.32
N GLN A 156 -17.89 3.55 -11.43
CA GLN A 156 -16.92 3.66 -10.32
C GLN A 156 -16.98 2.45 -9.39
N GLU A 157 -18.17 2.01 -9.03
CA GLU A 157 -18.36 0.81 -8.19
C GLU A 157 -17.89 -0.45 -8.92
N GLY A 158 -18.15 -0.55 -10.22
CA GLY A 158 -17.60 -1.59 -11.07
C GLY A 158 -16.07 -1.56 -11.15
N ASN A 159 -15.45 -0.39 -11.18
CA ASN A 159 -14.00 -0.23 -11.16
C ASN A 159 -13.41 -0.71 -9.83
N ILE A 160 -14.07 -0.43 -8.70
CA ILE A 160 -13.68 -0.97 -7.39
C ILE A 160 -13.76 -2.51 -7.41
N GLY A 161 -14.81 -3.08 -8.03
CA GLY A 161 -14.91 -4.52 -8.27
C GLY A 161 -13.76 -5.08 -9.12
N LEU A 162 -13.39 -4.38 -10.20
CA LEU A 162 -12.27 -4.75 -11.06
C LEU A 162 -10.93 -4.71 -10.31
N MET A 163 -10.69 -3.69 -9.47
CA MET A 163 -9.49 -3.61 -8.63
C MET A 163 -9.34 -4.85 -7.74
N LYS A 164 -10.42 -5.24 -7.05
CA LYS A 164 -10.45 -6.47 -6.24
C LYS A 164 -10.20 -7.74 -7.05
N ALA A 165 -10.71 -7.79 -8.29
CA ALA A 165 -10.44 -8.90 -9.19
C ALA A 165 -8.95 -8.98 -9.54
N VAL A 166 -8.32 -7.84 -9.88
CA VAL A 166 -6.89 -7.78 -10.21
C VAL A 166 -6.04 -8.19 -9.00
N ASP A 167 -6.38 -7.75 -7.79
CA ASP A 167 -5.65 -8.10 -6.57
C ASP A 167 -5.66 -9.60 -6.25
N LYS A 168 -6.73 -10.30 -6.63
CA LYS A 168 -6.96 -11.72 -6.32
C LYS A 168 -6.82 -12.64 -7.53
N PHE A 169 -6.33 -12.15 -8.67
CA PHE A 169 -6.28 -12.95 -9.89
C PHE A 169 -5.01 -13.80 -9.95
N GLU A 170 -5.20 -15.11 -10.16
CA GLU A 170 -4.12 -16.06 -10.36
C GLU A 170 -4.13 -16.60 -11.78
N TYR A 171 -3.20 -16.11 -12.62
CA TYR A 171 -3.10 -16.54 -14.02
C TYR A 171 -2.73 -18.03 -14.17
N ARG A 172 -2.04 -18.61 -13.18
CA ARG A 172 -1.59 -20.01 -13.18
C ARG A 172 -2.73 -21.02 -13.17
N ARG A 173 -3.94 -20.63 -12.74
CA ARG A 173 -5.14 -21.48 -12.75
C ARG A 173 -5.74 -21.67 -14.14
N GLY A 174 -5.26 -20.96 -15.17
CA GLY A 174 -5.68 -21.14 -16.57
C GLY A 174 -7.02 -20.48 -16.93
N TYR A 175 -7.66 -19.78 -16.00
CA TYR A 175 -8.91 -19.06 -16.29
C TYR A 175 -8.63 -17.72 -16.98
N LYS A 176 -9.46 -17.40 -17.99
CA LYS A 176 -9.42 -16.09 -18.65
C LYS A 176 -9.81 -14.99 -17.66
N PHE A 177 -9.00 -13.92 -17.60
CA PHE A 177 -9.23 -12.81 -16.67
C PHE A 177 -10.61 -12.18 -16.82
N SER A 178 -11.08 -11.95 -18.05
CA SER A 178 -12.37 -11.29 -18.30
C SER A 178 -13.57 -12.03 -17.68
N THR A 179 -13.54 -13.38 -17.71
CA THR A 179 -14.58 -14.22 -17.11
C THR A 179 -14.58 -14.09 -15.59
N TYR A 180 -13.39 -14.14 -14.98
CA TYR A 180 -13.21 -13.97 -13.54
C TYR A 180 -13.62 -12.56 -13.05
N ALA A 181 -13.12 -11.52 -13.72
CA ALA A 181 -13.39 -10.13 -13.39
C ALA A 181 -14.89 -9.78 -13.50
N THR A 182 -15.61 -10.40 -14.46
CA THR A 182 -17.05 -10.16 -14.63
C THR A 182 -17.84 -10.44 -13.35
N TRP A 183 -17.48 -11.48 -12.58
CA TRP A 183 -18.16 -11.79 -11.32
C TRP A 183 -17.94 -10.69 -10.28
N TRP A 184 -16.69 -10.26 -10.08
CA TRP A 184 -16.34 -9.22 -9.13
C TRP A 184 -16.95 -7.85 -9.47
N ILE A 185 -16.94 -7.48 -10.75
CA ILE A 185 -17.56 -6.24 -11.24
C ILE A 185 -19.07 -6.27 -10.98
N ARG A 186 -19.73 -7.38 -11.34
CA ARG A 186 -21.18 -7.54 -11.12
C ARG A 186 -21.54 -7.48 -9.64
N GLN A 187 -20.74 -8.12 -8.80
CA GLN A 187 -20.94 -8.16 -7.36
C GLN A 187 -20.86 -6.77 -6.74
N ALA A 188 -19.82 -5.99 -7.09
CA ALA A 188 -19.65 -4.63 -6.61
C ALA A 188 -20.82 -3.72 -7.02
N ILE A 189 -21.21 -3.76 -8.30
CA ILE A 189 -22.35 -2.98 -8.82
C ILE A 189 -23.66 -3.36 -8.12
N THR A 190 -23.96 -4.66 -8.02
CA THR A 190 -25.23 -5.12 -7.41
C THR A 190 -25.31 -4.74 -5.94
N ARG A 191 -24.19 -4.84 -5.22
CA ARG A 191 -24.09 -4.42 -3.82
C ARG A 191 -24.30 -2.91 -3.67
N SER A 192 -23.63 -2.08 -4.47
CA SER A 192 -23.78 -0.63 -4.39
C SER A 192 -25.22 -0.17 -4.69
N ILE A 193 -25.88 -0.76 -5.68
CA ILE A 193 -27.30 -0.47 -5.97
C ILE A 193 -28.18 -0.78 -4.75
N ALA A 194 -27.97 -1.93 -4.11
CA ALA A 194 -28.73 -2.29 -2.93
C ALA A 194 -28.47 -1.33 -1.75
N ASP A 195 -27.23 -0.88 -1.60
CA ASP A 195 -26.80 -0.06 -0.47
C ASP A 195 -27.16 1.43 -0.60
N GLN A 196 -27.17 1.99 -1.83
CA GLN A 196 -27.18 3.44 -2.06
C GLN A 196 -28.29 3.95 -3.00
N ALA A 197 -28.92 3.11 -3.83
CA ALA A 197 -29.84 3.59 -4.87
C ALA A 197 -31.20 4.10 -4.36
N ARG A 198 -31.45 4.05 -3.05
CA ARG A 198 -32.70 4.50 -2.42
C ARG A 198 -32.41 5.59 -1.39
N THR A 199 -33.29 6.58 -1.32
CA THR A 199 -33.23 7.67 -0.32
C THR A 199 -33.23 7.14 1.11
N ILE A 200 -34.02 6.09 1.37
CA ILE A 200 -34.02 5.38 2.65
C ILE A 200 -33.30 4.05 2.44
N ARG A 201 -32.21 3.85 3.18
CA ARG A 201 -31.41 2.63 3.13
C ARG A 201 -32.23 1.45 3.65
N ILE A 202 -32.32 0.40 2.83
CA ILE A 202 -32.98 -0.86 3.19
C ILE A 202 -31.91 -1.96 3.24
N PRO A 203 -31.93 -2.85 4.25
CA PRO A 203 -31.00 -3.98 4.31
C PRO A 203 -31.05 -4.88 3.07
N VAL A 204 -29.89 -5.46 2.68
CA VAL A 204 -29.75 -6.27 1.46
C VAL A 204 -30.75 -7.44 1.40
N HIS A 205 -30.95 -8.16 2.51
CA HIS A 205 -31.87 -9.30 2.56
C HIS A 205 -33.33 -8.89 2.26
N MET A 206 -33.74 -7.69 2.67
CA MET A 206 -35.09 -7.18 2.35
C MET A 206 -35.22 -6.86 0.86
N ILE A 207 -34.17 -6.34 0.23
CA ILE A 207 -34.14 -6.07 -1.22
C ILE A 207 -34.18 -7.39 -2.01
N GLU A 208 -33.52 -8.43 -1.53
CA GLU A 208 -33.63 -9.78 -2.09
C GLU A 208 -35.07 -10.31 -2.03
N THR A 209 -35.74 -10.17 -0.89
CA THR A 209 -37.16 -10.54 -0.73
C THR A 209 -38.06 -9.79 -1.70
N ILE A 210 -37.88 -8.47 -1.84
CA ILE A 210 -38.63 -7.65 -2.80
C ILE A 210 -38.40 -8.14 -4.24
N ASN A 211 -37.14 -8.40 -4.62
CA ASN A 211 -36.81 -8.88 -5.96
C ASN A 211 -37.39 -10.28 -6.24
N LYS A 212 -37.44 -11.16 -5.23
CA LYS A 212 -38.12 -12.47 -5.35
C LYS A 212 -39.62 -12.28 -5.59
N LEU A 213 -40.27 -11.41 -4.81
CA LEU A 213 -41.69 -11.11 -4.95
C LEU A 213 -42.02 -10.55 -6.33
N VAL A 214 -41.22 -9.59 -6.83
CA VAL A 214 -41.37 -9.02 -8.19
C VAL A 214 -41.18 -10.08 -9.29
N ARG A 215 -40.23 -11.02 -9.12
CA ARG A 215 -40.02 -12.11 -10.09
C ARG A 215 -41.20 -13.09 -10.12
N THR A 216 -41.66 -13.53 -8.95
CA THR A 216 -42.82 -14.44 -8.82
C THR A 216 -44.08 -13.79 -9.36
N SER A 217 -44.31 -12.51 -9.03
CA SER A 217 -45.44 -11.74 -9.55
C SER A 217 -45.44 -11.66 -11.08
N ARG A 218 -44.27 -11.39 -11.70
CA ARG A 218 -44.13 -11.40 -13.17
C ARG A 218 -44.38 -12.77 -13.80
N GLN A 219 -43.94 -13.84 -13.15
CA GLN A 219 -44.18 -15.20 -13.63
C GLN A 219 -45.68 -15.53 -13.59
N MET A 220 -46.34 -15.28 -12.47
CA MET A 220 -47.78 -15.48 -12.32
C MET A 220 -48.60 -14.63 -13.29
N LEU A 221 -48.17 -13.40 -13.57
CA LEU A 221 -48.83 -12.55 -14.56
C LEU A 221 -48.76 -13.15 -15.98
N HIS A 222 -47.66 -13.81 -16.33
CA HIS A 222 -47.54 -14.50 -17.61
C HIS A 222 -48.40 -15.77 -17.68
N GLU A 223 -48.51 -16.50 -16.58
CA GLU A 223 -49.28 -17.76 -16.50
C GLU A 223 -50.80 -17.52 -16.43
N ILE A 224 -51.25 -16.52 -15.66
CA ILE A 224 -52.66 -16.30 -15.30
C ILE A 224 -53.26 -15.13 -16.12
N GLY A 225 -52.44 -14.31 -16.77
CA GLY A 225 -52.88 -13.16 -17.58
C GLY A 225 -53.42 -11.97 -16.78
N ARG A 226 -53.33 -12.00 -15.45
CA ARG A 226 -53.72 -10.90 -14.54
C ARG A 226 -52.75 -10.78 -13.37
N GLU A 227 -52.78 -9.66 -12.67
CA GLU A 227 -51.94 -9.46 -11.47
C GLU A 227 -52.34 -10.44 -10.35
N PRO A 228 -51.37 -11.11 -9.71
CA PRO A 228 -51.62 -12.02 -8.58
C PRO A 228 -52.01 -11.24 -7.31
N THR A 229 -52.97 -11.78 -6.55
CA THR A 229 -53.53 -11.20 -5.31
C THR A 229 -52.87 -11.77 -4.06
#